data_AF-A0A843H6G0-F1
#
_entry.id   AF-A0A843H6G0-F1
#
_cell.length_a   1.000
_cell.length_b   1.000
_cell.length_c   1.000
_cell.angle_alpha   90.00
_cell.angle_beta   90.00
_cell.angle_gamma   90.00
#
_symmetry.space_group_name_H-M   'P 1'
#
loop_
_entity.id
_entity.type
_entity.pdbx_description
1 polymer ?
#
loop_
_entity_poly.entity_id
_entity_poly.type
_entity_poly.pdbx_seq_one_letter_code
_entity_poly.pdbx_strand_id
1 'polypeptide(L)'
;MDILSLPLNIIIGNIISFFASIALILSCIVNDKREAYKYQVIEALILTVSSAFFLSWTGILTMLIAAARNYLVMNEKLTSKLAIMFIIITLIICPIINTMGLIGLLPMIGIIQLTICNYYLKTIKWIKVAFIVNVLIYAVYFIGIYDIVSCLTQVITAIIGFVSLFKLIKEESEKR
;
A
#
# COMPACT_ATOMS: atom_id res chain seq x y z
N MET A 1 2.97 13.52 27.46
CA MET A 1 3.00 13.54 25.99
C MET A 1 2.37 14.86 25.57
N ASP A 2 3.19 15.83 25.16
CA ASP A 2 2.73 17.21 25.00
C ASP A 2 1.73 17.35 23.85
N ILE A 3 0.56 17.90 24.15
CA ILE A 3 -0.51 18.16 23.17
C ILE A 3 -0.01 19.02 22.00
N LEU A 4 1.03 19.84 22.22
CA LEU A 4 1.70 20.64 21.18
C LEU A 4 2.47 19.81 20.13
N SER A 5 2.87 18.58 20.47
CA SER A 5 3.61 17.70 19.55
C SER A 5 2.72 17.05 18.49
N LEU A 6 1.41 16.89 18.75
CA LEU A 6 0.52 16.19 17.84
C LEU A 6 0.30 16.95 16.51
N PRO A 7 -0.01 18.27 16.50
CA PRO A 7 -0.13 19.02 15.26
C PRO A 7 1.17 19.05 14.45
N LEU A 8 2.31 19.18 15.14
CA LEU A 8 3.63 19.19 14.51
C LEU A 8 3.96 17.83 13.88
N ASN A 9 3.67 16.73 14.58
CA ASN A 9 3.85 15.38 14.06
C ASN A 9 3.02 15.14 12.80
N ILE A 10 1.76 15.60 12.77
CA ILE A 10 0.90 15.48 11.58
C ILE A 10 1.51 16.25 10.39
N ILE A 11 2.02 17.46 10.61
CA ILE A 11 2.68 18.25 9.56
C ILE A 11 3.93 17.52 9.04
N ILE A 12 4.80 17.07 9.92
CA ILE A 12 6.03 16.35 9.54
C ILE A 12 5.69 15.05 8.80
N GLY A 13 4.72 14.28 9.30
CA GLY A 13 4.24 13.06 8.66
C GLY A 13 3.77 13.31 7.22
N ASN A 14 2.96 14.35 7.01
CA ASN A 14 2.47 14.72 5.67
C ASN A 14 3.61 15.20 4.73
N ILE A 15 4.61 15.92 5.25
CA ILE A 15 5.79 16.30 4.46
C ILE A 15 6.58 15.05 4.03
N ILE A 16 6.73 14.07 4.92
CA ILE A 16 7.43 12.82 4.60
C ILE A 16 6.62 11.99 3.58
N SER A 17 5.29 11.90 3.76
CA SER A 17 4.42 11.14 2.85
C SER A 17 4.29 11.77 1.46
N PHE A 18 4.59 13.07 1.32
CA PHE A 18 4.75 13.69 0.01
C PHE A 18 5.87 13.03 -0.81
N PHE A 19 7.02 12.72 -0.19
CA PHE A 19 8.10 12.01 -0.89
C PHE A 19 7.72 10.56 -1.21
N ALA A 20 6.96 9.90 -0.33
CA ALA A 20 6.40 8.58 -0.63
C ALA A 20 5.47 8.63 -1.85
N SER A 21 4.65 9.69 -1.95
CA SER A 21 3.70 9.89 -3.04
C SER A 21 4.39 10.02 -4.39
N ILE A 22 5.55 10.68 -4.44
CA ILE A 22 6.37 10.74 -5.67
C ILE A 22 6.79 9.34 -6.10
N ALA A 23 7.26 8.50 -5.17
CA ALA A 23 7.63 7.12 -5.47
C ALA A 23 6.43 6.30 -5.96
N LEU A 24 5.25 6.45 -5.35
CA LEU A 24 4.03 5.77 -5.80
C LEU A 24 3.65 6.17 -7.24
N ILE A 25 3.69 7.47 -7.55
CA ILE A 25 3.41 7.96 -8.91
C ILE A 25 4.42 7.40 -9.92
N LEU A 26 5.71 7.41 -9.59
CA LEU A 26 6.75 6.83 -10.45
C LEU A 26 6.52 5.34 -10.71
N SER A 27 6.07 4.59 -9.69
CA SER A 27 5.73 3.17 -9.83
C SER A 27 4.63 2.90 -10.87
N CYS A 28 3.77 3.89 -11.13
CA CYS A 28 2.68 3.79 -12.09
C CYS A 28 3.06 4.22 -13.51
N ILE A 29 4.14 5.00 -13.66
CA ILE A 29 4.59 5.54 -14.95
C ILE A 29 5.60 4.59 -15.62
N VAL A 30 6.35 3.82 -14.84
CA VAL A 30 7.31 2.86 -15.38
C VAL A 30 6.64 1.66 -16.02
N ASN A 31 7.17 1.22 -17.16
CA ASN A 31 6.63 0.08 -17.93
C ASN A 31 7.23 -1.26 -17.52
N ASP A 32 8.23 -1.27 -16.64
CA ASP A 32 8.91 -2.47 -16.17
C ASP A 32 8.41 -2.90 -14.78
N LYS A 33 8.06 -4.18 -14.64
CA LYS A 33 7.53 -4.75 -13.38
C LYS A 33 8.53 -4.59 -12.25
N ARG A 34 9.82 -4.85 -12.49
CA ARG A 34 10.85 -4.78 -11.45
C ARG A 34 11.03 -3.35 -10.96
N GLU A 35 11.12 -2.38 -11.88
CA GLU A 35 11.18 -0.95 -11.51
C GLU A 35 9.90 -0.48 -10.82
N ALA A 36 8.71 -0.93 -11.24
CA ALA A 36 7.46 -0.59 -10.55
C ALA A 36 7.50 -1.02 -9.08
N TYR A 37 7.88 -2.28 -8.81
CA TYR A 37 7.99 -2.78 -7.44
C TYR A 37 9.13 -2.13 -6.65
N LYS A 38 10.23 -1.74 -7.29
CA LYS A 38 11.31 -0.96 -6.63
C LYS A 38 10.79 0.35 -6.07
N TYR A 39 10.02 1.10 -6.85
CA TYR A 39 9.41 2.34 -6.36
C TYR A 39 8.37 2.09 -5.26
N GLN A 40 7.62 0.99 -5.32
CA GLN A 40 6.72 0.61 -4.21
C GLN A 40 7.47 0.17 -2.94
N VAL A 41 8.69 -0.37 -3.05
CA VAL A 41 9.53 -0.61 -1.86
C VAL A 41 9.95 0.71 -1.24
N ILE A 42 10.41 1.67 -2.06
CA ILE A 42 10.82 2.99 -1.60
C ILE A 42 9.64 3.72 -0.94
N GLU A 43 8.47 3.74 -1.59
CA GLU A 43 7.23 4.27 -1.04
C GLU A 43 6.92 3.68 0.33
N ALA A 44 6.85 2.34 0.44
CA ALA A 44 6.53 1.66 1.68
C ALA A 44 7.53 1.98 2.81
N LEU A 45 8.83 2.09 2.52
CA LEU A 45 9.83 2.48 3.51
C LEU A 45 9.63 3.93 3.99
N ILE A 46 9.34 4.87 3.09
CA ILE A 46 9.06 6.26 3.46
C ILE A 46 7.75 6.35 4.27
N LEU A 47 6.71 5.62 3.87
CA LEU A 47 5.43 5.54 4.60
C LEU A 47 5.58 4.89 5.97
N THR A 48 6.54 3.98 6.16
CA THR A 48 6.88 3.43 7.48
C THR A 48 7.33 4.55 8.41
N VAL A 49 8.25 5.41 7.94
CA VAL A 49 8.74 6.55 8.72
C VAL A 49 7.61 7.55 8.98
N SER A 50 6.82 7.88 7.96
CA SER A 50 5.67 8.78 8.09
C SER A 50 4.63 8.25 9.10
N SER A 51 4.33 6.95 9.07
CA SER A 51 3.40 6.29 10.00
C SER A 51 3.83 6.39 11.47
N ALA A 52 5.13 6.48 11.74
CA ALA A 52 5.64 6.72 13.09
C ALA A 52 5.26 8.11 13.62
N PHE A 53 5.26 9.14 12.77
CA PHE A 53 4.80 10.47 13.15
C PHE A 53 3.29 10.51 13.38
N PHE A 54 2.51 9.71 12.64
CA PHE A 54 1.08 9.54 12.90
C PHE A 54 0.76 8.62 14.08
N LEU A 55 1.77 8.11 14.80
CA LEU A 55 1.63 7.16 15.91
C LEU A 55 0.86 5.88 15.52
N SER A 56 0.94 5.50 14.23
CA SER A 56 0.27 4.34 13.68
C SER A 56 1.17 3.11 13.70
N TRP A 57 1.08 2.31 14.75
CA TRP A 57 1.87 1.08 14.88
C TRP A 57 1.49 0.02 13.85
N THR A 58 0.19 -0.11 13.54
CA THR A 58 -0.26 -1.03 12.48
C THR A 58 0.20 -0.55 11.11
N GLY A 59 0.23 0.77 10.86
CA GLY A 59 0.81 1.37 9.67
C GLY A 59 2.29 1.03 9.50
N ILE A 60 3.09 1.24 10.55
CA ILE A 60 4.53 0.91 10.55
C ILE A 60 4.75 -0.56 10.17
N LEU A 61 4.08 -1.49 10.88
CA LEU A 61 4.27 -2.92 10.64
C LEU A 61 3.85 -3.32 9.23
N THR A 62 2.67 -2.89 8.79
CA THR A 62 2.14 -3.28 7.48
C THR A 62 2.94 -2.69 6.33
N MET A 63 3.50 -1.50 6.48
CA MET A 63 4.41 -0.89 5.50
C MET A 63 5.75 -1.62 5.43
N LEU A 64 6.32 -2.05 6.56
CA LEU A 64 7.52 -2.90 6.57
C LEU A 64 7.28 -4.24 5.88
N ILE A 65 6.13 -4.87 6.15
CA ILE A 65 5.74 -6.12 5.48
C ILE A 65 5.53 -5.86 3.98
N ALA A 66 4.89 -4.74 3.60
CA ALA A 66 4.71 -4.35 2.21
C ALA A 66 6.05 -4.16 1.49
N ALA A 67 7.02 -3.48 2.11
CA ALA A 67 8.36 -3.29 1.57
C ALA A 67 9.07 -4.65 1.37
N ALA A 68 9.06 -5.53 2.38
CA ALA A 68 9.66 -6.85 2.28
C ALA A 68 9.01 -7.71 1.18
N ARG A 69 7.66 -7.72 1.13
CA ARG A 69 6.88 -8.43 0.12
C ARG A 69 7.14 -7.89 -1.27
N ASN A 70 7.13 -6.57 -1.46
CA ASN A 70 7.39 -5.92 -2.74
C ASN A 70 8.83 -6.21 -3.22
N TYR A 71 9.80 -6.21 -2.32
CA TYR A 71 11.18 -6.59 -2.63
C TYR A 71 11.29 -8.05 -3.11
N LEU A 72 10.56 -8.97 -2.49
CA LEU A 72 10.53 -10.36 -2.92
C LEU A 72 9.84 -10.52 -4.28
N VAL A 73 8.74 -9.79 -4.53
CA VAL A 73 8.06 -9.81 -5.84
C VAL A 73 8.93 -9.23 -6.94
N MET A 74 9.63 -8.11 -6.66
CA MET A 74 10.59 -7.48 -7.56
C MET A 74 11.68 -8.46 -8.04
N ASN A 75 12.13 -9.35 -7.15
CA ASN A 75 13.18 -10.33 -7.44
C ASN A 75 12.63 -11.72 -7.80
N GLU A 76 11.31 -11.86 -8.01
CA GLU A 76 10.63 -13.14 -8.31
C GLU A 76 10.87 -14.24 -7.27
N LYS A 77 11.07 -13.85 -6.01
CA LYS A 77 11.38 -14.73 -4.87
C LYS A 77 10.22 -14.93 -3.91
N LEU A 78 9.04 -14.37 -4.18
CA LEU A 78 7.86 -14.55 -3.33
C LEU A 78 7.31 -15.98 -3.50
N THR A 79 7.58 -16.83 -2.52
CA THR A 79 7.07 -18.22 -2.45
C THR A 79 5.76 -18.28 -1.65
N SER A 80 5.01 -19.38 -1.78
CA SER A 80 3.82 -19.66 -0.96
C SER A 80 4.11 -19.58 0.53
N LYS A 81 5.23 -20.17 0.97
CA LYS A 81 5.64 -20.19 2.37
C LYS A 81 5.85 -18.77 2.90
N LEU A 82 6.51 -17.91 2.12
CA LEU A 82 6.72 -16.51 2.49
C LEU A 82 5.41 -15.70 2.49
N ALA A 83 4.52 -15.94 1.51
CA ALA A 83 3.21 -15.29 1.48
C ALA A 83 2.36 -15.67 2.70
N ILE A 84 2.28 -16.96 3.04
CA ILE A 84 1.57 -17.45 4.23
C ILE A 84 2.20 -16.87 5.50
N MET A 85 3.53 -16.83 5.59
CA MET A 85 4.24 -16.23 6.71
C MET A 85 3.86 -14.76 6.90
N PHE A 86 3.85 -13.94 5.85
CA PHE A 86 3.42 -12.54 5.95
C PHE A 86 1.98 -12.41 6.42
N ILE A 87 1.07 -13.26 5.92
CA ILE A 87 -0.34 -13.25 6.33
C ILE A 87 -0.48 -13.59 7.82
N ILE A 88 0.17 -14.66 8.30
CA ILE A 88 0.10 -15.10 9.70
C ILE A 88 0.69 -14.02 10.62
N ILE A 89 1.87 -13.50 10.29
CA ILE A 89 2.51 -12.42 11.07
C ILE A 89 1.57 -11.21 11.16
N THR A 90 0.96 -10.82 10.05
CA THR A 90 0.03 -9.69 10.03
C THR A 90 -1.20 -9.96 10.90
N LEU A 91 -1.83 -11.14 10.75
CA LEU A 91 -3.04 -11.52 11.49
C LEU A 91 -2.82 -11.59 13.01
N ILE A 92 -1.64 -11.98 13.46
CA ILE A 92 -1.32 -12.09 14.88
C ILE A 92 -0.88 -10.75 15.44
N ILE A 93 0.08 -10.08 14.80
CA ILE A 93 0.73 -8.92 15.40
C ILE A 93 -0.12 -7.65 15.24
N CYS A 94 -0.80 -7.44 14.11
CA CYS A 94 -1.56 -6.20 13.88
C CYS A 94 -2.63 -5.98 14.96
N PRO A 95 -3.47 -6.96 15.36
CA PRO A 95 -4.43 -6.77 16.45
C PRO A 95 -3.79 -6.44 17.80
N ILE A 96 -2.60 -6.98 18.09
CA ILE A 96 -1.89 -6.76 19.36
C ILE A 96 -1.37 -5.32 19.47
N ILE A 97 -0.81 -4.79 18.39
CA ILE A 97 -0.23 -3.44 18.37
C ILE A 97 -1.23 -2.35 17.95
N ASN A 98 -2.50 -2.71 17.74
CA ASN A 98 -3.50 -1.79 17.23
C ASN A 98 -3.95 -0.78 18.29
N THR A 99 -3.55 0.47 18.10
CA THR A 99 -3.94 1.60 18.96
C THR A 99 -5.11 2.42 18.42
N MET A 100 -5.61 2.11 17.21
CA MET A 100 -6.57 2.95 16.47
C MET A 100 -7.91 2.25 16.19
N GLY A 101 -8.20 1.17 16.92
CA GLY A 101 -9.45 0.42 16.78
C GLY A 101 -9.67 -0.07 15.34
N LEU A 102 -10.87 0.11 14.78
CA LEU A 102 -11.20 -0.39 13.45
C LEU A 102 -10.31 0.19 12.34
N ILE A 103 -9.90 1.46 12.46
CA ILE A 103 -9.03 2.12 11.47
C ILE A 103 -7.68 1.41 11.38
N GLY A 104 -7.12 1.00 12.52
CA GLY A 104 -5.84 0.31 12.55
C GLY A 104 -5.88 -1.10 11.95
N LEU A 105 -7.06 -1.68 11.71
CA LEU A 105 -7.23 -2.99 11.04
C LEU A 105 -7.28 -2.89 9.51
N LEU A 106 -7.59 -1.71 8.95
CA LEU A 106 -7.62 -1.51 7.49
C LEU A 106 -6.30 -1.87 6.80
N PRO A 107 -5.11 -1.42 7.27
CA PRO A 107 -3.86 -1.76 6.59
C PRO A 107 -3.52 -3.26 6.71
N MET A 108 -3.99 -3.95 7.76
CA MET A 108 -3.94 -5.41 7.85
C MET A 108 -4.75 -6.07 6.73
N ILE A 109 -5.98 -5.59 6.48
CA ILE A 109 -6.82 -6.12 5.39
C ILE A 109 -6.14 -5.89 4.04
N GLY A 110 -5.63 -4.68 3.79
CA GLY A 110 -4.93 -4.34 2.55
C GLY A 110 -3.72 -5.23 2.30
N ILE A 111 -2.84 -5.42 3.30
CA ILE A 111 -1.63 -6.23 3.11
C ILE A 111 -1.96 -7.71 2.88
N ILE A 112 -2.95 -8.27 3.57
CA ILE A 112 -3.39 -9.66 3.38
C ILE A 112 -3.97 -9.82 1.98
N GLN A 113 -4.91 -8.95 1.59
CA GLN A 113 -5.56 -8.97 0.28
C GLN A 113 -4.52 -8.91 -0.84
N LEU A 114 -3.63 -7.92 -0.81
CA LEU A 114 -2.65 -7.75 -1.88
C LEU A 114 -1.60 -8.87 -1.89
N THR A 115 -1.25 -9.45 -0.74
CA THR A 115 -0.32 -10.60 -0.67
C THR A 115 -0.93 -11.86 -1.29
N ILE A 116 -2.20 -12.15 -1.00
CA ILE A 116 -2.94 -13.25 -1.64
C ILE A 116 -3.02 -13.00 -3.14
N CYS A 117 -3.39 -11.79 -3.55
CA CYS A 117 -3.53 -11.42 -4.96
C CYS A 117 -2.21 -11.57 -5.74
N ASN A 118 -1.10 -11.09 -5.19
CA ASN A 118 0.22 -11.21 -5.83
C ASN A 118 0.72 -12.65 -5.95
N TYR A 119 0.24 -13.56 -5.11
CA TYR A 119 0.61 -14.97 -5.19
C TYR A 119 -0.32 -15.77 -6.13
N TYR A 120 -1.64 -15.57 -6.05
CA TYR A 120 -2.61 -16.41 -6.76
C TYR A 120 -3.09 -15.86 -8.11
N LEU A 121 -3.12 -14.55 -8.31
CA LEU A 121 -3.67 -13.98 -9.53
C LEU A 121 -2.63 -14.00 -10.65
N LYS A 122 -2.98 -14.70 -11.73
CA LYS A 122 -2.10 -14.86 -12.90
C LYS A 122 -2.43 -13.94 -14.08
N THR A 123 -3.61 -13.33 -14.07
CA THR A 123 -4.05 -12.44 -15.17
C THR A 123 -3.88 -10.97 -14.79
N ILE A 124 -3.43 -10.15 -15.74
CA ILE A 124 -3.24 -8.71 -15.58
C ILE A 124 -4.51 -7.98 -15.13
N LYS A 125 -5.69 -8.41 -15.60
CA LYS A 125 -7.00 -7.84 -15.21
C LYS A 125 -7.23 -7.94 -13.70
N TRP A 126 -7.14 -9.14 -13.15
CA TRP A 126 -7.35 -9.37 -11.71
C TRP A 126 -6.27 -8.69 -10.85
N ILE A 127 -5.02 -8.62 -11.32
CA ILE A 127 -3.96 -7.88 -10.64
C ILE A 127 -4.30 -6.38 -10.55
N LYS A 128 -4.78 -5.76 -11.64
CA LYS A 128 -5.22 -4.35 -11.63
C LYS A 128 -6.39 -4.11 -10.66
N VAL A 129 -7.39 -5.00 -10.65
CA VAL A 129 -8.50 -4.93 -9.69
C VAL A 129 -7.99 -5.02 -8.26
N ALA A 130 -7.07 -5.95 -7.97
CA ALA A 130 -6.46 -6.11 -6.65
C ALA A 130 -5.72 -4.85 -6.18
N PHE A 131 -4.99 -4.18 -7.08
CA PHE A 131 -4.33 -2.92 -6.76
C PHE A 131 -5.34 -1.81 -6.45
N ILE A 132 -6.39 -1.66 -7.26
CA ILE A 132 -7.45 -0.66 -7.04
C ILE A 132 -8.10 -0.85 -5.66
N VAL A 133 -8.46 -2.09 -5.31
CA VAL A 133 -9.03 -2.39 -3.97
C VAL A 133 -8.04 -2.02 -2.87
N ASN A 134 -6.77 -2.38 -3.02
CA ASN A 134 -5.74 -2.06 -2.03
C ASN A 134 -5.59 -0.56 -1.81
N VAL A 135 -5.47 0.24 -2.87
CA VAL A 135 -5.30 1.70 -2.75
C VAL A 135 -6.53 2.37 -2.13
N LEU A 136 -7.74 1.86 -2.39
CA LEU A 136 -8.97 2.37 -1.75
C LEU A 136 -9.00 2.07 -0.24
N ILE A 137 -8.60 0.87 0.18
CA ILE A 137 -8.46 0.53 1.61
C ILE A 137 -7.47 1.48 2.28
N TYR A 138 -6.32 1.71 1.64
CA TYR A 138 -5.30 2.62 2.16
C TYR A 138 -5.75 4.08 2.17
N ALA A 139 -6.54 4.54 1.19
CA ALA A 139 -7.10 5.90 1.19
C ALA A 139 -7.95 6.14 2.44
N VAL A 140 -8.86 5.22 2.78
CA VAL A 140 -9.71 5.32 3.98
C VAL A 140 -8.86 5.29 5.25
N TYR A 141 -7.86 4.41 5.30
CA TYR A 141 -6.92 4.35 6.41
C TYR A 141 -6.15 5.67 6.60
N PHE A 142 -5.65 6.26 5.52
CA PHE A 142 -4.87 7.50 5.57
C PHE A 142 -5.70 8.70 6.04
N ILE A 143 -6.98 8.75 5.70
CA ILE A 143 -7.92 9.72 6.29
C ILE A 143 -7.96 9.55 7.82
N GLY A 144 -8.07 8.30 8.29
CA GLY A 144 -8.18 7.99 9.71
C GLY A 144 -6.95 8.35 10.56
N ILE A 145 -5.76 8.42 9.95
CA ILE A 145 -4.51 8.83 10.63
C ILE A 145 -4.10 10.28 10.34
N TYR A 146 -4.92 11.04 9.60
CA TYR A 146 -4.63 12.41 9.14
C TYR A 146 -3.44 12.54 8.18
N ASP A 147 -3.15 11.51 7.39
CA ASP A 147 -2.19 11.55 6.28
C ASP A 147 -2.91 11.95 4.98
N ILE A 148 -3.18 13.24 4.85
CA ILE A 148 -3.96 13.79 3.73
C ILE A 148 -3.20 13.63 2.40
N VAL A 149 -1.88 13.79 2.44
CA VAL A 149 -1.05 13.67 1.24
C VAL A 149 -1.10 12.25 0.68
N SER A 150 -0.88 11.23 1.51
CA SER A 150 -1.02 9.83 1.05
C SER A 150 -2.43 9.53 0.58
N CYS A 151 -3.46 9.99 1.29
CA CYS A 151 -4.85 9.81 0.88
C CYS A 151 -5.11 10.32 -0.54
N LEU A 152 -4.71 11.56 -0.84
CA LEU A 152 -4.89 12.15 -2.16
C LEU A 152 -4.17 11.35 -3.25
N THR A 153 -2.94 10.92 -2.97
CA THR A 153 -2.16 10.12 -3.92
C THR A 153 -2.79 8.75 -4.17
N GLN A 154 -3.35 8.11 -3.13
CA GLN A 154 -4.08 6.85 -3.31
C GLN A 154 -5.33 7.03 -4.17
N VAL A 155 -6.08 8.13 -4.00
CA VAL A 155 -7.24 8.45 -4.85
C VAL A 155 -6.83 8.67 -6.31
N ILE A 156 -5.77 9.43 -6.55
CA ILE A 156 -5.22 9.64 -7.90
C ILE A 156 -4.81 8.28 -8.52
N THR A 157 -4.12 7.45 -7.74
CA THR A 157 -3.66 6.11 -8.18
C THR A 157 -4.85 5.20 -8.49
N ALA A 158 -5.93 5.26 -7.71
CA ALA A 158 -7.16 4.53 -7.99
C ALA A 158 -7.77 4.95 -9.32
N ILE A 159 -7.86 6.26 -9.61
CA ILE A 159 -8.38 6.79 -10.88
C ILE A 159 -7.55 6.28 -12.06
N ILE A 160 -6.21 6.37 -11.98
CA ILE A 160 -5.30 5.87 -13.00
C ILE A 160 -5.51 4.35 -13.20
N GLY A 161 -5.62 3.61 -12.10
CA GLY A 161 -5.90 2.17 -12.10
C GLY A 161 -7.21 1.84 -12.83
N PHE A 162 -8.29 2.56 -12.54
CA PHE A 162 -9.59 2.40 -13.20
C PHE A 162 -9.49 2.67 -14.71
N VAL A 163 -8.90 3.80 -15.12
CA VAL A 163 -8.72 4.11 -16.55
C VAL A 163 -7.92 3.01 -17.26
N SER A 164 -6.85 2.53 -16.63
CA SER A 164 -6.00 1.45 -17.15
C SER A 164 -6.73 0.11 -17.26
N LEU A 165 -7.66 -0.18 -16.36
CA LEU A 165 -8.51 -1.36 -16.40
C LEU A 165 -9.57 -1.26 -17.51
N PHE A 166 -10.22 -0.10 -17.67
CA PHE A 166 -11.21 0.13 -18.72
C PHE A 166 -10.64 -0.03 -20.13
N LYS A 167 -9.45 0.53 -20.39
CA LYS A 167 -8.76 0.35 -21.68
C LYS A 167 -8.49 -1.12 -21.98
N LEU A 168 -8.00 -1.86 -21.00
CA LEU A 168 -7.72 -3.29 -21.13
C LEU A 168 -8.99 -4.09 -21.48
N ILE A 169 -10.10 -3.84 -20.79
CA ILE A 169 -11.37 -4.52 -21.05
C ILE A 169 -11.90 -4.22 -22.46
N LYS A 170 -11.77 -2.96 -22.90
CA LYS A 170 -12.19 -2.54 -24.24
C LYS A 170 -11.37 -3.27 -25.33
N GLU A 171 -10.05 -3.30 -25.20
CA GLU A 171 -9.16 -3.99 -26.13
C GLU A 171 -9.43 -5.51 -26.19
N GLU A 172 -9.76 -6.15 -25.06
CA GLU A 172 -10.17 -7.56 -25.02
C GLU A 172 -11.50 -7.81 -25.72
N SER A 173 -12.43 -6.85 -25.67
CA SER A 173 -13.74 -6.95 -26.35
C SER A 173 -13.64 -6.74 -27.87
N GLU A 174 -12.70 -5.93 -28.34
CA GLU A 174 -12.49 -5.68 -29.78
C GLU A 174 -11.72 -6.84 -30.47
N LYS A 175 -11.06 -7.70 -29.70
CA LYS A 175 -10.32 -8.88 -30.20
C LYS A 175 -11.15 -10.18 -30.21
N ARG A 176 -12.38 -10.15 -29.71
CA ARG A 176 -13.32 -11.28 -29.68
C ARG A 176 -14.36 -11.13 -30.77
#